data_AF-A0A1G9E168-F1
#
_entry.id   AF-A0A1G9E168-F1
#
_cell.length_a   1.000
_cell.length_b   1.000
_cell.length_c   1.000
_cell.angle_alpha   90.00
_cell.angle_beta   90.00
_cell.angle_gamma   90.00
#
_symmetry.space_group_name_H-M   'P 1'
#
loop_
_entity.id
_entity.type
_entity.pdbx_description
1 polymer ?
#
loop_
_entity_poly.entity_id
_entity_poly.type
_entity_poly.pdbx_seq_one_letter_code
_entity_poly.pdbx_strand_id
1 'polypeptide(L)'
;MWLGSSVVIVTSIVAVVGTLLGSVVTHYFQRRNRADTERFERSERLRQERLSGYTTFGGALVNLRRAHMDRWYAVNDRREGVDTEALRYETYRLYTTAQEALFRVQLVTEPGELVELGRAAIEATADLKPNLSHKDFDGARETSRRRIFEFMETARRYVGG
;
A
#
# COMPACT_ATOMS: atom_id res chain seq x y z
N MET A 1 -39.90 -66.16 -11.02
CA MET A 1 -39.99 -64.73 -10.60
C MET A 1 -39.11 -64.41 -9.37
N TRP A 2 -37.94 -65.06 -9.21
CA TRP A 2 -37.07 -64.93 -8.01
C TRP A 2 -35.68 -64.32 -8.29
N LEU A 3 -35.28 -64.19 -9.56
CA LEU A 3 -33.99 -63.58 -9.95
C LEU A 3 -34.03 -62.04 -10.01
N GLY A 4 -35.23 -61.44 -10.16
CA GLY A 4 -35.39 -59.99 -10.26
C GLY A 4 -35.15 -59.25 -8.93
N SER A 5 -35.53 -59.86 -7.80
CA SER A 5 -35.46 -59.20 -6.49
C SER A 5 -34.02 -58.97 -6.02
N SER A 6 -33.12 -59.93 -6.25
CA SER A 6 -31.70 -59.81 -5.86
C SER A 6 -30.96 -58.75 -6.68
N VAL A 7 -31.26 -58.63 -7.98
CA VAL A 7 -30.65 -57.62 -8.86
C VAL A 7 -31.10 -56.22 -8.44
N VAL A 8 -32.38 -56.03 -8.11
CA VAL A 8 -32.92 -54.75 -7.66
C VAL A 8 -32.27 -54.31 -6.34
N ILE A 9 -32.11 -55.22 -5.38
CA ILE A 9 -31.45 -54.92 -4.10
C ILE A 9 -30.01 -54.46 -4.33
N VAL A 10 -29.23 -55.18 -5.14
CA VAL A 10 -27.84 -54.82 -5.45
C VAL A 10 -27.75 -53.46 -6.13
N THR A 11 -28.61 -53.16 -7.11
CA THR A 11 -28.60 -51.85 -7.78
C THR A 11 -28.97 -50.69 -6.86
N SER A 12 -29.91 -50.89 -5.94
CA SER A 12 -30.30 -49.85 -4.97
C SER A 12 -29.16 -49.52 -4.00
N ILE A 13 -28.40 -50.53 -3.55
CA ILE A 13 -27.26 -50.35 -2.65
C ILE A 13 -26.14 -49.60 -3.37
N VAL A 14 -25.82 -49.99 -4.61
CA VAL A 14 -24.81 -49.30 -5.43
C VAL A 14 -25.20 -47.84 -5.68
N ALA A 15 -26.48 -47.55 -5.93
CA ALA A 15 -26.96 -46.19 -6.14
C ALA A 15 -26.86 -45.31 -4.87
N VAL A 16 -27.22 -45.85 -3.71
CA VAL A 16 -27.12 -45.14 -2.42
C VAL A 16 -25.65 -44.91 -2.05
N VAL A 17 -24.79 -45.92 -2.23
CA VAL A 17 -23.34 -45.81 -2.01
C VAL A 17 -22.72 -44.78 -2.96
N GLY A 18 -23.12 -44.76 -4.23
CA GLY A 18 -22.67 -43.76 -5.21
C GLY A 18 -23.09 -42.32 -4.83
N THR A 19 -24.28 -42.16 -4.27
CA THR A 19 -24.80 -40.84 -3.84
C THR A 19 -24.13 -40.37 -2.55
N LEU A 20 -23.89 -41.28 -1.59
CA LEU A 20 -23.14 -40.98 -0.36
C LEU A 20 -21.67 -40.69 -0.63
N LEU A 21 -21.03 -41.43 -1.54
CA LEU A 21 -19.66 -41.14 -1.98
C LEU A 21 -19.59 -39.80 -2.72
N GLY A 22 -20.54 -39.52 -3.61
CA GLY A 22 -20.62 -38.25 -4.31
C GLY A 22 -20.80 -37.03 -3.39
N SER A 23 -21.60 -37.15 -2.32
CA SER A 23 -21.84 -36.07 -1.37
C SER A 23 -20.62 -35.81 -0.47
N VAL A 24 -19.94 -36.86 -0.01
CA VAL A 24 -18.71 -36.74 0.82
C VAL A 24 -17.56 -36.13 0.02
N VAL A 25 -17.36 -36.56 -1.23
CA VAL A 25 -16.33 -36.02 -2.12
C VAL A 25 -16.59 -34.53 -2.39
N THR A 26 -17.82 -34.17 -2.75
CA THR A 26 -18.20 -32.77 -3.01
C THR A 26 -18.01 -31.89 -1.78
N HIS A 27 -18.38 -32.38 -0.59
CA HIS A 27 -18.25 -31.61 0.65
C HIS A 27 -16.79 -31.39 1.06
N TYR A 28 -15.92 -32.37 0.81
CA TYR A 28 -14.48 -32.26 1.07
C TYR A 28 -13.80 -31.26 0.11
N PHE A 29 -14.12 -31.30 -1.19
CA PHE A 29 -13.62 -30.34 -2.18
C PHE A 29 -14.13 -28.92 -1.92
N GLN A 30 -15.40 -28.75 -1.52
CA GLN A 30 -15.95 -27.44 -1.16
C GLN A 30 -15.26 -26.83 0.07
N ARG A 31 -14.88 -27.66 1.06
CA ARG A 31 -14.22 -27.18 2.28
C ARG A 31 -12.76 -26.77 2.02
N ARG A 32 -12.06 -27.47 1.12
CA ARG A 32 -10.67 -27.14 0.77
C ARG A 32 -10.56 -25.90 -0.12
N ASN A 33 -11.41 -25.80 -1.14
CA ASN A 33 -11.45 -24.62 -2.00
C ASN A 33 -11.81 -23.35 -1.23
N ARG A 34 -12.74 -23.41 -0.27
CA ARG A 34 -13.10 -22.23 0.55
C ARG A 34 -11.93 -21.71 1.39
N ALA A 35 -11.14 -22.60 2.00
CA ALA A 35 -10.01 -22.19 2.83
C ALA A 35 -8.84 -21.61 2.02
N ASP A 36 -8.58 -22.18 0.83
CA ASP A 36 -7.53 -21.69 -0.05
C ASP A 36 -7.94 -20.38 -0.74
N THR A 37 -9.21 -20.25 -1.14
CA THR A 37 -9.77 -18.99 -1.65
C THR A 37 -9.76 -17.89 -0.59
N GLU A 38 -10.15 -18.17 0.67
CA GLU A 38 -10.16 -17.17 1.74
C GLU A 38 -8.74 -16.68 2.08
N ARG A 39 -7.73 -17.56 2.06
CA ARG A 39 -6.32 -17.17 2.27
C ARG A 39 -5.81 -16.30 1.12
N PHE A 40 -6.14 -16.67 -0.12
CA PHE A 40 -5.77 -15.91 -1.31
C PHE A 40 -6.43 -14.51 -1.32
N GLU A 41 -7.72 -14.42 -1.01
CA GLU A 41 -8.44 -13.16 -0.91
C GLU A 41 -7.86 -12.25 0.18
N ARG A 42 -7.52 -12.80 1.34
CA ARG A 42 -6.87 -12.03 2.42
C ARG A 42 -5.49 -11.51 2.01
N SER A 43 -4.66 -12.32 1.34
CA SER A 43 -3.34 -11.86 0.88
C SER A 43 -3.44 -10.80 -0.20
N GLU A 44 -4.37 -10.96 -1.16
CA GLU A 44 -4.59 -9.97 -2.21
C GLU A 44 -5.14 -8.66 -1.63
N ARG A 45 -6.02 -8.73 -0.64
CA ARG A 45 -6.53 -7.55 0.06
C ARG A 45 -5.41 -6.79 0.77
N LEU A 46 -4.56 -7.47 1.53
CA LEU A 46 -3.43 -6.84 2.21
C LEU A 46 -2.45 -6.21 1.20
N ARG A 47 -2.18 -6.91 0.09
CA ARG A 47 -1.35 -6.39 -1.00
C ARG A 47 -1.90 -5.09 -1.58
N GLN A 48 -3.21 -5.03 -1.81
CA GLN A 48 -3.89 -3.82 -2.30
C GLN A 48 -3.87 -2.69 -1.27
N GLU A 49 -4.09 -2.99 0.01
CA GLU A 49 -4.02 -2.01 1.11
C GLU A 49 -2.61 -1.42 1.23
N ARG A 50 -1.56 -2.25 1.15
CA ARG A 50 -0.16 -1.80 1.11
C ARG A 50 0.13 -0.93 -0.11
N LEU A 51 -0.26 -1.37 -1.31
CA LEU A 51 -0.06 -0.60 -2.55
C LEU A 51 -0.74 0.77 -2.46
N SER A 52 -1.98 0.82 -1.98
CA SER A 52 -2.73 2.05 -1.79
C SER A 52 -2.05 2.98 -0.76
N GLY A 53 -1.64 2.44 0.38
CA GLY A 53 -0.94 3.19 1.43
C GLY A 53 0.38 3.79 0.94
N TYR A 54 1.22 2.98 0.28
CA TYR A 54 2.54 3.41 -0.19
C TYR A 54 2.45 4.44 -1.32
N THR A 55 1.53 4.26 -2.26
CA THR A 55 1.32 5.23 -3.35
C THR A 55 0.72 6.54 -2.85
N THR A 56 -0.22 6.49 -1.91
CA THR A 56 -0.78 7.68 -1.25
C THR A 56 0.32 8.48 -0.54
N PHE A 57 1.16 7.81 0.23
CA PHE A 57 2.26 8.46 0.95
C PHE A 57 3.32 9.03 0.00
N GLY A 58 3.72 8.28 -1.03
CA GLY A 58 4.64 8.75 -2.07
C GLY A 58 4.11 10.01 -2.78
N GLY A 59 2.82 10.04 -3.11
CA GLY A 59 2.18 11.23 -3.69
C GLY A 59 2.18 12.42 -2.74
N ALA A 60 1.90 12.20 -1.45
CA ALA A 60 1.94 13.24 -0.44
C ALA A 60 3.34 13.85 -0.27
N LEU A 61 4.39 13.02 -0.29
CA LEU A 61 5.79 13.46 -0.25
C LEU A 61 6.15 14.35 -1.46
N VAL A 62 5.75 13.95 -2.67
CA VAL A 62 6.01 14.73 -3.88
C VAL A 62 5.32 16.10 -3.81
N ASN A 63 4.08 16.15 -3.33
CA ASN A 63 3.34 17.39 -3.16
C ASN A 63 3.96 18.29 -2.09
N LEU A 64 4.32 17.74 -0.94
CA LEU A 64 5.02 18.47 0.12
C LEU A 64 6.34 19.04 -0.39
N ARG A 65 7.13 18.23 -1.10
CA ARG A 65 8.41 18.65 -1.68
C ARG A 65 8.24 19.80 -2.66
N ARG A 66 7.22 19.73 -3.52
CA ARG A 66 6.87 20.82 -4.44
C ARG A 66 6.55 22.10 -3.67
N ALA A 67 5.71 22.04 -2.64
CA ALA A 67 5.33 23.22 -1.86
C ALA A 67 6.54 23.88 -1.17
N HIS A 68 7.48 23.09 -0.64
CA HIS A 68 8.73 23.61 -0.11
C HIS A 68 9.60 24.28 -1.18
N MET A 69 9.71 23.70 -2.38
CA MET A 69 10.41 24.33 -3.50
C MET A 69 9.74 25.63 -3.94
N ASP A 70 8.42 25.65 -4.07
CA ASP A 70 7.65 26.83 -4.46
C ASP A 70 7.87 27.97 -3.44
N ARG A 71 7.92 27.66 -2.14
CA ARG A 71 8.28 28.62 -1.08
C ARG A 71 9.71 29.15 -1.22
N TRP A 72 10.67 28.28 -1.52
CA TRP A 72 12.05 28.71 -1.71
C TRP A 72 12.17 29.67 -2.90
N TYR A 73 11.57 29.32 -4.06
CA TYR A 73 11.58 30.19 -5.24
C TYR A 73 10.82 31.50 -5.02
N ALA A 74 9.70 31.50 -4.28
CA ALA A 74 8.98 32.72 -3.95
C ALA A 74 9.86 33.73 -3.18
N VAL A 75 10.69 33.24 -2.24
CA VAL A 75 11.58 34.07 -1.43
C VAL A 75 12.83 34.50 -2.21
N ASN A 76 13.44 33.59 -2.97
CA ASN A 76 14.75 33.82 -3.59
C ASN A 76 14.68 34.46 -4.99
N ASP A 77 13.63 34.17 -5.77
CA ASP A 77 13.47 34.73 -7.12
C ASP A 77 12.64 36.02 -7.14
N ARG A 78 12.19 36.51 -5.97
CA ARG A 78 11.35 37.71 -5.80
C ARG A 78 10.16 37.75 -6.76
N ARG A 79 9.40 36.66 -6.84
CA ARG A 79 8.18 36.61 -7.67
C ARG A 79 7.17 37.63 -7.14
N GLU A 80 7.00 38.73 -7.85
CA GLU A 80 6.02 39.77 -7.52
C GLU A 80 4.61 39.19 -7.49
N GLY A 81 3.80 39.61 -6.50
CA GLY A 81 2.41 39.17 -6.35
C GLY A 81 2.22 37.79 -5.73
N VAL A 82 3.28 37.10 -5.29
CA VAL A 82 3.16 35.82 -4.59
C VAL A 82 2.81 36.02 -3.11
N ASP A 83 1.70 35.43 -2.69
CA ASP A 83 1.30 35.35 -1.28
C ASP A 83 2.15 34.30 -0.53
N THR A 84 3.21 34.77 0.13
CA THR A 84 4.13 33.93 0.89
C THR A 84 3.48 33.29 2.12
N GLU A 85 2.42 33.90 2.67
CA GLU A 85 1.69 33.38 3.82
C GLU A 85 0.79 32.23 3.39
N ALA A 86 0.07 32.36 2.28
CA ALA A 86 -0.70 31.27 1.68
C ALA A 86 0.19 30.05 1.37
N LEU A 87 1.38 30.26 0.79
CA LEU A 87 2.33 29.17 0.54
C LEU A 87 2.80 28.49 1.84
N ARG A 88 2.98 29.26 2.93
CA ARG A 88 3.33 28.70 4.25
C ARG A 88 2.21 27.81 4.78
N TYR A 89 0.96 28.29 4.75
CA TYR A 89 -0.20 27.50 5.18
C TYR A 89 -0.37 26.24 4.35
N GLU A 90 -0.23 26.32 3.03
CA GLU A 90 -0.32 25.17 2.15
C GLU A 90 0.76 24.13 2.44
N THR A 91 1.99 24.58 2.73
CA THR A 91 3.08 23.67 3.12
C THR A 91 2.77 22.95 4.43
N TYR A 92 2.21 23.63 5.42
CA TYR A 92 1.79 22.97 6.66
C TYR A 92 0.68 21.95 6.42
N ARG A 93 -0.32 22.29 5.60
CA ARG A 93 -1.40 21.37 5.23
C ARG A 93 -0.86 20.10 4.56
N LEU A 94 0.07 20.26 3.62
CA LEU A 94 0.72 19.15 2.92
C LEU A 94 1.64 18.35 3.84
N TYR A 95 2.28 18.99 4.82
CA TYR A 95 3.09 18.29 5.82
C TYR A 95 2.22 17.36 6.67
N THR A 96 1.09 17.85 7.17
CA THR A 96 0.11 17.03 7.89
C THR A 96 -0.42 15.90 7.00
N THR A 97 -0.74 16.17 5.74
CA THR A 97 -1.18 15.15 4.78
C THR A 97 -0.14 14.03 4.60
N ALA A 98 1.15 14.38 4.52
CA ALA A 98 2.23 13.41 4.43
C ALA A 98 2.38 12.59 5.71
N GLN A 99 2.25 13.20 6.89
CA GLN A 99 2.27 12.50 8.17
C GLN A 99 1.11 11.51 8.32
N GLU A 100 -0.12 11.92 7.98
CA GLU A 100 -1.29 11.05 8.00
C GLU A 100 -1.11 9.84 7.09
N ALA A 101 -0.56 10.07 5.89
CA ALA A 101 -0.27 8.98 4.97
C ALA A 101 0.85 8.05 5.51
N LEU A 102 1.88 8.58 6.19
CA LEU A 102 2.89 7.76 6.86
C LEU A 102 2.28 6.89 7.97
N PHE A 103 1.32 7.41 8.75
CA PHE A 103 0.63 6.60 9.76
C PHE A 103 -0.13 5.43 9.11
N ARG A 104 -0.74 5.63 7.95
CA ARG A 104 -1.35 4.52 7.19
C ARG A 104 -0.32 3.48 6.77
N VAL A 105 0.87 3.89 6.32
CA VAL A 105 1.98 2.99 6.01
C VAL A 105 2.37 2.15 7.23
N GLN A 106 2.46 2.77 8.41
CA GLN A 106 2.79 2.10 9.67
C GLN A 106 1.73 1.09 10.13
N LEU A 107 0.46 1.29 9.78
CA LEU A 107 -0.61 0.35 10.13
C LEU A 107 -0.62 -0.92 9.28
N VAL A 108 -0.09 -0.86 8.05
CA VAL A 108 -0.12 -1.98 7.09
C VAL A 108 1.26 -2.63 6.87
N THR A 109 2.27 -2.14 7.60
CA THR A 109 3.67 -2.58 7.50
C THR A 109 4.24 -2.80 8.88
N GLU A 110 4.95 -3.90 9.07
CA GLU A 110 5.73 -4.13 10.28
C GLU A 110 6.74 -2.98 10.51
N PRO A 111 7.05 -2.64 11.77
CA PRO A 111 8.11 -1.69 12.08
C PRO A 111 9.44 -2.14 11.46
N GLY A 112 10.17 -1.21 10.83
CA GLY A 112 11.45 -1.54 10.20
C GLY A 112 11.87 -0.55 9.13
N GLU A 113 12.74 -1.01 8.23
CA GLU A 113 13.42 -0.21 7.22
C GLU A 113 12.47 0.70 6.43
N LEU A 114 11.32 0.19 5.98
CA LEU A 114 10.39 0.98 5.15
C LEU A 114 9.81 2.19 5.90
N VAL A 115 9.49 2.02 7.19
CA VAL A 115 8.95 3.10 8.03
C VAL A 115 10.03 4.14 8.29
N GLU A 116 11.27 3.72 8.57
CA GLU A 116 12.40 4.63 8.79
C GLU A 116 12.75 5.43 7.53
N LEU A 117 12.73 4.79 6.35
CA LEU A 117 12.89 5.49 5.07
C LEU A 117 11.78 6.52 4.85
N GLY A 118 10.53 6.21 5.24
CA GLY A 118 9.42 7.15 5.17
C GLY A 118 9.60 8.37 6.07
N ARG A 119 10.05 8.17 7.32
CA ARG A 119 10.39 9.26 8.25
C ARG A 119 11.51 10.13 7.68
N ALA A 120 12.60 9.50 7.23
CA ALA A 120 13.74 10.20 6.64
C ALA A 120 13.35 10.99 5.37
N ALA A 121 12.40 10.51 4.58
CA ALA A 121 11.88 11.24 3.42
C ALA A 121 11.07 12.49 3.81
N ILE A 122 10.25 12.43 4.86
CA ILE A 122 9.57 13.61 5.41
C ILE A 122 10.60 14.63 5.90
N GLU A 123 11.58 14.20 6.69
CA GLU A 123 12.62 15.08 7.26
C GLU A 123 13.44 15.75 6.17
N ALA A 124 13.96 14.98 5.22
CA ALA A 124 14.73 15.51 4.10
C ALA A 124 13.91 16.48 3.23
N THR A 125 12.59 16.29 3.15
CA THR A 125 11.70 17.21 2.44
C THR A 125 11.46 18.49 3.25
N ALA A 126 11.27 18.37 4.56
CA ALA A 126 11.09 19.52 5.46
C ALA A 126 12.34 20.41 5.57
N ASP A 127 13.52 19.83 5.32
CA ASP A 127 14.79 20.56 5.28
C ASP A 127 14.98 21.46 4.06
N LEU A 128 14.07 21.41 3.08
CA LEU A 128 13.97 22.40 2.00
C LEU A 128 13.44 23.74 2.55
N LYS A 129 14.29 24.43 3.30
CA LYS A 129 13.95 25.68 3.98
C LYS A 129 14.09 26.86 3.02
N PRO A 130 13.20 27.86 3.07
CA PRO A 130 13.21 28.99 2.14
C PRO A 130 14.44 29.91 2.28
N ASN A 131 15.17 29.84 3.40
CA ASN A 131 16.35 30.65 3.68
C ASN A 131 17.68 29.97 3.29
N LEU A 132 17.64 28.80 2.63
CA LEU A 132 18.85 28.14 2.14
C LEU A 132 19.50 28.95 1.03
N SER A 133 20.84 28.92 0.97
CA SER A 133 21.58 29.37 -0.21
C SER A 133 21.21 28.51 -1.43
N HIS A 134 21.48 28.99 -2.64
CA HIS A 134 21.21 28.22 -3.87
C HIS A 134 21.93 26.86 -3.85
N LYS A 135 23.21 26.85 -3.45
CA LYS A 135 24.01 25.62 -3.35
C LYS A 135 23.44 24.63 -2.33
N ASP A 136 23.04 25.11 -1.16
CA ASP A 136 22.48 24.25 -0.11
C ASP A 136 21.08 23.75 -0.50
N PHE A 137 20.29 24.60 -1.16
CA PHE A 137 18.99 24.23 -1.71
C PHE A 137 19.11 23.14 -2.77
N ASP A 138 20.05 23.24 -3.70
CA ASP A 138 20.30 22.20 -4.71
C ASP A 138 20.68 20.87 -4.05
N GLY A 139 21.55 20.91 -3.04
CA GLY A 139 21.92 19.72 -2.25
C GLY A 139 20.73 19.10 -1.51
N ALA A 140 19.89 19.91 -0.87
CA ALA A 140 18.68 19.48 -0.20
C ALA A 140 17.62 18.96 -1.20
N ARG A 141 17.54 19.55 -2.39
CA ARG A 141 16.63 19.16 -3.48
C ARG A 141 16.94 17.77 -4.02
N GLU A 142 18.22 17.44 -4.18
CA GLU A 142 18.65 16.11 -4.57
C GLU A 142 18.53 15.10 -3.44
N THR A 143 18.83 15.50 -2.20
CA THR A 143 18.69 14.64 -1.02
C THR A 143 17.23 14.24 -0.79
N SER A 144 16.30 15.20 -0.77
CA SER A 144 14.86 14.95 -0.62
C SER A 144 14.34 14.03 -1.73
N ARG A 145 14.74 14.29 -2.99
CA ARG A 145 14.38 13.42 -4.12
C ARG A 145 14.87 11.99 -3.86
N ARG A 146 16.16 11.81 -3.59
CA ARG A 146 16.75 10.49 -3.36
C ARG A 146 16.03 9.72 -2.25
N ARG A 147 15.71 10.35 -1.12
CA ARG A 147 14.97 9.69 -0.02
C ARG A 147 13.57 9.23 -0.42
N ILE A 148 12.85 10.03 -1.22
CA ILE A 148 11.53 9.62 -1.75
C ILE A 148 11.68 8.40 -2.68
N PHE A 149 12.70 8.37 -3.54
CA PHE A 149 12.96 7.23 -4.42
C PHE A 149 13.37 5.97 -3.62
N GLU A 150 14.27 6.10 -2.65
CA GLU A 150 14.67 5.01 -1.74
C GLU A 150 13.44 4.40 -1.04
N PHE A 151 12.52 5.22 -0.55
CA PHE A 151 11.26 4.74 0.02
C PHE A 151 10.44 3.93 -1.01
N MET A 152 10.21 4.47 -2.22
CA MET A 152 9.38 3.81 -3.23
C MET A 152 9.99 2.50 -3.76
N GLU A 153 11.31 2.46 -3.93
CA GLU A 153 12.04 1.26 -4.35
C GLU A 153 11.97 0.15 -3.30
N THR A 154 12.14 0.51 -2.03
CA THR A 154 12.00 -0.44 -0.92
C THR A 154 10.56 -0.88 -0.75
N ALA A 155 9.58 0.02 -0.87
CA ALA A 155 8.15 -0.28 -0.77
C ALA A 155 7.70 -1.40 -1.72
N ARG A 156 8.28 -1.47 -2.92
CA ARG A 156 8.00 -2.52 -3.90
C ARG A 156 8.21 -3.94 -3.35
N ARG A 157 9.19 -4.12 -2.45
CA ARG A 157 9.48 -5.43 -1.83
C ARG A 157 8.39 -5.87 -0.85
N TYR A 158 7.70 -4.91 -0.22
CA TYR A 158 6.65 -5.16 0.76
C TYR A 158 5.26 -5.37 0.13
N VAL A 159 5.08 -4.99 -1.14
CA VAL A 159 3.84 -5.27 -1.89
C VAL A 159 3.75 -6.74 -2.31
N GLY A 160 4.88 -7.37 -2.66
CA GLY A 160 4.90 -8.76 -3.14
C GLY A 160 5.16 -9.82 -2.07
N GLY A 161 5.49 -9.42 -0.84
CA GLY A 161 5.88 -10.30 0.26
C GLY A 161 4.84 -10.47 1.35
#